data_AF-A0A845JXD7-F1
#
_entry.id   AF-A0A845JXD7-F1
#
_cell.length_a   1.000
_cell.length_b   1.000
_cell.length_c   1.000
_cell.angle_alpha   90.00
_cell.angle_beta   90.00
_cell.angle_gamma   90.00
#
_symmetry.space_group_name_H-M   'P 1'
#
loop_
_entity.id
_entity.type
_entity.pdbx_description
1 polymer ?
#
loop_
_entity_poly.entity_id
_entity_poly.type
_entity_poly.pdbx_seq_one_letter_code
_entity_poly.pdbx_strand_id
1 'polypeptide(L)'
;MVDTLLAVIQRPNFLTFVILFLWGFFIMVTRYNLVKKLIGMYLMQTSVIFFLVSISAKRGATVPVLLSTTDPVKAAAYVNPLPHVLTLTAIVVGVATLGVGLALCAAIYRKYGSLDEQEILEKIE
;
A
#
# COMPACT_ATOMS: atom_id res chain seq x y z
N MET A 1 29.82 -6.66 -4.56
CA MET A 1 28.96 -5.52 -4.97
C MET A 1 28.10 -5.88 -6.18
N VAL A 2 28.64 -6.58 -7.19
CA VAL A 2 27.86 -7.09 -8.33
C VAL A 2 26.96 -8.27 -7.94
N ASP A 3 27.42 -9.14 -7.04
CA ASP A 3 26.64 -10.31 -6.57
C ASP A 3 25.43 -9.93 -5.73
N THR A 4 25.54 -8.87 -4.93
CA THR A 4 24.42 -8.28 -4.21
C THR A 4 23.41 -7.65 -5.16
N LEU A 5 23.87 -7.03 -6.25
CA LEU A 5 22.99 -6.46 -7.29
C LEU A 5 22.21 -7.57 -8.03
N LEU A 6 22.88 -8.68 -8.36
CA LEU A 6 22.26 -9.86 -8.96
C LEU A 6 21.25 -10.54 -8.02
N ALA A 7 21.57 -10.63 -6.72
CA ALA A 7 20.65 -11.17 -5.72
C ALA A 7 19.37 -10.33 -5.55
N VAL A 8 19.48 -8.99 -5.67
CA VAL A 8 18.31 -8.09 -5.67
C VAL A 8 17.46 -8.26 -6.92
N ILE A 9 18.09 -8.43 -8.10
CA ILE A 9 17.39 -8.71 -9.36
C ILE A 9 16.70 -10.10 -9.33
N GLN A 10 17.26 -11.07 -8.60
CA GLN A 10 16.65 -12.40 -8.42
C GLN A 10 15.35 -12.40 -7.58
N ARG A 11 15.01 -11.30 -6.90
CA ARG A 11 13.76 -11.15 -6.13
C ARG A 11 12.90 -10.00 -6.70
N PRO A 12 12.26 -10.19 -7.86
CA PRO A 12 11.53 -9.12 -8.56
C PRO A 12 10.46 -8.46 -7.70
N ASN A 13 9.79 -9.22 -6.84
CA ASN A 13 8.77 -8.70 -5.92
C ASN A 13 9.33 -7.63 -4.96
N PHE A 14 10.55 -7.80 -4.45
CA PHE A 14 11.11 -6.81 -3.52
C PHE A 14 11.51 -5.52 -4.24
N LEU A 15 12.06 -5.64 -5.45
CA LEU A 15 12.40 -4.49 -6.28
C LEU A 15 11.15 -3.66 -6.63
N THR A 16 10.06 -4.34 -7.05
CA THR A 16 8.78 -3.68 -7.35
C THR A 16 8.24 -2.92 -6.15
N PHE A 17 8.32 -3.50 -4.94
CA PHE A 17 7.94 -2.80 -3.71
C PHE A 17 8.73 -1.50 -3.53
N VAL A 18 10.06 -1.55 -3.59
CA VAL A 18 10.91 -0.38 -3.34
C VAL A 18 10.63 0.72 -4.35
N ILE A 19 10.49 0.38 -5.64
CA ILE A 19 10.20 1.36 -6.69
C ILE A 19 8.84 2.02 -6.45
N LEU A 20 7.79 1.24 -6.20
CA LEU A 20 6.45 1.78 -5.96
C LEU A 20 6.39 2.64 -4.69
N PHE A 21 7.07 2.22 -3.62
CA PHE A 21 7.13 2.95 -2.37
C PHE A 21 7.81 4.31 -2.53
N LEU A 22 9.00 4.33 -3.13
CA LEU A 22 9.75 5.57 -3.38
C LEU A 22 8.99 6.51 -4.32
N TRP A 23 8.31 5.96 -5.34
CA TRP A 23 7.54 6.77 -6.27
C TRP A 23 6.30 7.38 -5.61
N GLY A 24 5.56 6.61 -4.80
CA GLY A 24 4.44 7.12 -4.02
C GLY A 24 4.86 8.21 -3.06
N PHE A 25 5.95 8.00 -2.34
CA PHE A 25 6.54 8.99 -1.44
C PHE A 25 6.97 10.26 -2.17
N PHE A 26 7.63 10.12 -3.33
CA PHE A 26 8.05 11.25 -4.15
C PHE A 26 6.86 12.10 -4.60
N ILE A 27 5.78 11.49 -5.08
CA ILE A 27 4.57 12.21 -5.50
C ILE A 27 3.94 12.95 -4.31
N MET A 28 3.90 12.32 -3.14
CA MET A 28 3.32 12.89 -1.93
C MET A 28 4.06 14.15 -1.47
N VAL A 29 5.39 14.19 -1.57
CA VAL A 29 6.21 15.32 -1.13
C VAL A 29 6.27 16.44 -2.16
N THR A 30 6.35 16.12 -3.44
CA THR A 30 6.65 17.12 -4.50
C THR A 30 5.45 17.89 -5.04
N ARG A 31 4.22 17.41 -4.83
CA ARG A 31 3.03 18.01 -5.45
C ARG A 31 2.32 18.94 -4.47
N TYR A 32 2.12 20.20 -4.86
CA TYR A 32 1.36 21.18 -4.06
C TYR A 32 -0.15 20.93 -4.04
N ASN A 33 -0.69 20.28 -5.08
CA ASN A 33 -2.10 19.94 -5.14
C ASN A 33 -2.45 18.78 -4.17
N LEU A 34 -3.40 19.03 -3.26
CA LEU A 34 -3.79 18.09 -2.20
C LEU A 34 -4.28 16.73 -2.73
N VAL A 35 -4.99 16.70 -3.86
CA VAL A 35 -5.48 15.44 -4.47
C VAL A 35 -4.31 14.61 -4.99
N LYS A 36 -3.30 15.24 -5.58
CA LYS A 36 -2.10 14.54 -6.04
C LYS A 36 -1.30 13.98 -4.86
N LYS A 37 -1.25 14.67 -3.73
CA LYS A 37 -0.65 14.14 -2.48
C LYS A 37 -1.39 12.89 -2.00
N LEU A 38 -2.72 12.90 -1.99
CA LEU A 38 -3.54 11.73 -1.61
C LEU A 38 -3.30 10.52 -2.53
N ILE A 39 -3.14 10.75 -3.84
CA ILE A 39 -2.79 9.67 -4.78
C ILE A 39 -1.40 9.09 -4.46
N GLY A 40 -0.42 9.93 -4.15
CA GLY A 40 0.92 9.50 -3.72
C GLY A 40 0.87 8.64 -2.45
N MET A 41 0.09 9.08 -1.46
CA MET A 41 -0.13 8.34 -0.21
C MET A 41 -0.79 6.97 -0.46
N TYR A 42 -1.80 6.90 -1.33
CA TYR A 42 -2.46 5.64 -1.69
C TYR A 42 -1.51 4.67 -2.41
N LEU A 43 -0.65 5.17 -3.30
CA LEU A 43 0.36 4.37 -4.00
C LEU A 43 1.40 3.81 -3.02
N MET A 44 1.85 4.64 -2.07
CA MET A 44 2.75 4.22 -0.99
C MET A 44 2.11 3.10 -0.14
N GLN A 45 0.86 3.25 0.28
CA GLN A 45 0.16 2.21 1.03
C GLN A 45 0.02 0.89 0.24
N THR A 46 -0.32 0.98 -1.04
CA THR A 46 -0.43 -0.18 -1.94
C THR A 46 0.89 -0.93 -2.05
N SER A 47 2.02 -0.22 -2.08
CA SER A 47 3.35 -0.85 -2.10
C SER A 47 3.64 -1.66 -0.82
N VAL A 48 3.27 -1.14 0.35
CA VAL A 48 3.44 -1.84 1.64
C VAL A 48 2.56 -3.09 1.71
N ILE A 49 1.32 -3.00 1.21
CA ILE A 49 0.44 -4.17 1.07
C ILE A 49 1.07 -5.23 0.16
N PHE A 50 1.60 -4.82 -0.98
CA PHE A 50 2.28 -5.73 -1.91
C PHE A 50 3.48 -6.43 -1.25
N PHE A 51 4.24 -5.71 -0.43
CA PHE A 51 5.33 -6.29 0.35
C PHE A 51 4.84 -7.34 1.36
N LEU A 52 3.78 -7.05 2.13
CA LEU A 52 3.19 -8.00 3.09
C LEU A 52 2.69 -9.29 2.42
N VAL A 53 2.08 -9.18 1.25
CA VAL A 53 1.63 -10.36 0.47
C VAL A 53 2.84 -11.14 -0.05
N SER A 54 3.87 -10.44 -0.53
CA SER A 54 5.07 -11.06 -1.10
C SER A 54 5.86 -11.89 -0.08
N ILE A 55 5.93 -11.47 1.18
CA ILE A 55 6.60 -12.23 2.25
C ILE A 55 5.76 -13.42 2.74
N SER A 56 4.44 -13.38 2.53
CA SER A 56 3.52 -14.45 2.92
C SER A 56 3.56 -15.64 1.96
N ALA A 57 3.89 -15.39 0.70
CA ALA A 57 3.84 -16.38 -0.37
C ALA A 57 4.84 -17.53 -0.15
N LYS A 58 4.32 -18.76 -0.04
CA LYS A 58 5.11 -19.99 0.08
C LYS A 58 4.95 -20.84 -1.18
N ARG A 59 6.08 -21.33 -1.74
CA ARG A 59 6.06 -22.21 -2.93
C ARG A 59 5.39 -23.54 -2.61
N GLY A 60 4.46 -23.96 -3.46
CA GLY A 60 3.76 -25.25 -3.32
C GLY A 60 2.73 -25.31 -2.18
N ALA A 61 2.39 -24.17 -1.59
CA ALA A 61 1.38 -24.08 -0.54
C ALA A 61 0.01 -23.64 -1.10
N THR A 62 -1.05 -24.23 -0.56
CA THR A 62 -2.46 -23.93 -0.87
C THR A 62 -2.97 -22.78 0.01
N VAL A 63 -4.04 -22.12 -0.46
CA VAL A 63 -4.75 -21.07 0.30
C VAL A 63 -5.15 -21.56 1.69
N PRO A 64 -5.13 -20.70 2.73
CA PRO A 64 -5.43 -21.08 4.12
C PRO A 64 -6.93 -21.33 4.35
N VAL A 65 -7.51 -22.27 3.60
CA VAL A 65 -8.90 -22.70 3.66
C VAL A 65 -8.87 -24.22 3.81
N LEU A 66 -9.44 -24.73 4.89
CA LEU A 66 -9.47 -26.17 5.15
C LEU A 66 -10.46 -26.84 4.19
N LEU A 67 -9.96 -27.66 3.27
CA LEU A 67 -10.77 -28.49 2.37
C LEU A 67 -10.79 -29.93 2.93
N SER A 68 -11.92 -30.31 3.54
CA SER A 68 -12.25 -31.62 4.13
C SER A 68 -11.59 -32.01 5.47
N THR A 69 -12.41 -32.68 6.28
CA THR A 69 -12.26 -32.93 7.72
C THR A 69 -11.81 -34.34 8.08
N THR A 70 -11.58 -35.21 7.09
CA THR A 70 -11.35 -36.64 7.31
C THR A 70 -9.87 -37.00 7.50
N ASP A 71 -8.95 -36.21 6.95
CA ASP A 71 -7.50 -36.41 7.06
C ASP A 71 -6.86 -35.41 8.05
N PRO A 72 -5.80 -35.82 8.78
CA PRO A 72 -5.07 -34.91 9.65
C PRO A 72 -4.48 -33.73 8.86
N VAL A 73 -4.75 -32.51 9.34
CA VAL A 73 -4.36 -31.26 8.68
C VAL A 73 -2.84 -31.14 8.58
N LYS A 74 -2.30 -31.16 7.36
CA LYS A 74 -0.89 -30.90 7.09
C LYS A 74 -0.63 -29.39 7.04
N ALA A 75 -0.35 -28.77 8.18
CA ALA A 75 -0.10 -27.32 8.30
C ALA A 75 0.99 -26.80 7.33
N ALA A 76 1.99 -27.62 7.00
CA ALA A 76 3.05 -27.24 6.07
C ALA A 76 2.57 -27.01 4.62
N ALA A 77 1.41 -27.56 4.24
CA ALA A 77 0.83 -27.42 2.91
C ALA A 77 0.07 -26.10 2.72
N TYR A 78 -0.09 -25.28 3.75
CA TYR A 78 -0.87 -24.05 3.71
C TYR A 78 0.02 -22.80 3.76
N VAL A 79 -0.44 -21.73 3.10
CA VAL A 79 0.16 -20.39 3.18
C VAL A 79 -0.10 -19.81 4.57
N ASN A 80 0.80 -18.94 5.06
CA ASN A 80 0.63 -18.29 6.35
C ASN A 80 -0.63 -17.40 6.35
N PRO A 81 -1.64 -17.65 7.20
CA PRO A 81 -2.84 -16.83 7.24
C PRO A 81 -2.63 -15.44 7.86
N LEU A 82 -1.57 -15.25 8.66
CA LEU A 82 -1.37 -14.00 9.41
C LEU A 82 -1.21 -12.78 8.48
N PRO A 83 -0.32 -12.78 7.46
CA PRO A 83 -0.19 -11.62 6.59
C PRO A 83 -1.42 -11.36 5.73
N HIS A 84 -2.22 -12.39 5.40
CA HIS A 84 -3.46 -12.23 4.65
C HIS A 84 -4.49 -11.42 5.44
N VAL A 85 -4.67 -11.72 6.73
CA VAL A 85 -5.59 -10.98 7.60
C VAL A 85 -5.10 -9.55 7.82
N LEU A 86 -3.80 -9.37 8.11
CA LEU A 86 -3.20 -8.04 8.28
C LEU A 86 -3.37 -7.16 7.03
N THR A 87 -3.23 -7.76 5.85
CA THR A 87 -3.41 -7.07 4.57
C THR A 87 -4.87 -6.66 4.36
N LEU A 88 -5.84 -7.53 4.66
CA LEU A 88 -7.26 -7.20 4.54
C LEU A 88 -7.64 -6.00 5.42
N THR A 89 -7.17 -5.98 6.66
CA THR A 89 -7.37 -4.85 7.57
C THR A 89 -6.73 -3.58 7.03
N ALA A 90 -5.50 -3.66 6.52
CA ALA A 90 -4.81 -2.52 5.93
C ALA A 90 -5.56 -1.92 4.72
N ILE A 91 -6.13 -2.76 3.86
CA ILE A 91 -6.92 -2.30 2.69
C ILE A 91 -8.15 -1.51 3.15
N VAL A 92 -8.91 -2.03 4.12
CA VAL A 92 -10.12 -1.36 4.63
C VAL A 92 -9.79 -0.01 5.25
N VAL A 93 -8.74 0.07 6.06
CA VAL A 93 -8.26 1.34 6.65
C VAL A 93 -7.80 2.31 5.55
N GLY A 94 -7.15 1.83 4.49
CA GLY A 94 -6.75 2.65 3.35
C GLY A 94 -7.93 3.28 2.61
N VAL A 95 -8.97 2.51 2.34
CA VAL A 95 -10.18 3.03 1.68
C VAL A 95 -10.89 4.04 2.58
N ALA A 96 -10.99 3.77 3.88
CA ALA A 96 -11.61 4.68 4.84
C ALA A 96 -10.86 6.02 4.94
N THR A 97 -9.53 5.98 5.08
CA THR A 97 -8.69 7.18 5.16
C THR A 97 -8.68 7.98 3.85
N LEU A 98 -8.67 7.31 2.69
CA LEU A 98 -8.82 7.97 1.39
C LEU A 98 -10.18 8.68 1.28
N GLY A 99 -11.27 8.03 1.71
CA GLY A 99 -12.61 8.61 1.72
C GLY A 99 -12.68 9.88 2.57
N VAL A 100 -12.14 9.83 3.79
CA VAL A 100 -12.03 11.01 4.67
C VAL A 100 -11.14 12.08 4.05
N GLY A 101 -9.99 11.72 3.48
CA GLY A 101 -9.08 12.66 2.81
C GLY A 101 -9.72 13.40 1.64
N LEU A 102 -10.50 12.69 0.81
CA LEU A 102 -11.25 13.30 -0.30
C LEU A 102 -12.38 14.19 0.21
N ALA A 103 -13.09 13.79 1.27
CA ALA A 103 -14.12 14.62 1.90
C ALA A 103 -13.51 15.92 2.45
N LEU A 104 -12.32 15.86 3.06
CA LEU A 104 -11.58 17.04 3.49
C LEU A 104 -11.16 17.91 2.32
N CYS A 105 -10.66 17.34 1.22
CA CYS A 105 -10.35 18.10 0.01
C CYS A 105 -11.59 18.83 -0.52
N ALA A 106 -12.74 18.17 -0.58
CA ALA A 106 -13.99 18.79 -1.01
C ALA A 106 -14.42 19.94 -0.07
N ALA A 107 -14.25 19.77 1.25
CA ALA A 107 -14.54 20.81 2.24
C ALA A 107 -13.60 22.01 2.11
N ILE A 108 -12.29 21.77 1.92
CA ILE A 108 -11.28 22.80 1.70
C ILE A 108 -11.60 23.61 0.43
N TYR A 109 -11.92 22.92 -0.67
CA TYR A 109 -12.27 23.58 -1.92
C TYR A 109 -13.50 24.47 -1.78
N ARG A 110 -14.53 24.04 -1.03
CA ARG A 110 -15.73 24.87 -0.77
C ARG A 110 -15.41 26.13 0.03
N LYS A 111 -14.41 26.10 0.92
CA LYS A 111 -14.04 27.23 1.78
C LYS A 111 -13.07 28.20 1.09
N TYR A 112 -12.05 27.68 0.41
CA TYR A 112 -10.94 28.47 -0.12
C TYR A 112 -10.96 28.61 -1.65
N GLY A 113 -11.80 27.86 -2.37
CA GLY A 113 -11.87 27.88 -3.83
C GLY A 113 -10.64 27.31 -4.54
N SER A 114 -9.68 26.74 -3.81
CA SER A 114 -8.47 26.12 -4.35
C SER A 114 -8.12 24.83 -3.62
N LEU A 115 -7.38 23.97 -4.31
CA LEU A 115 -6.78 22.74 -3.79
C LEU A 115 -5.25 22.79 -3.83
N ASP A 116 -4.69 23.95 -4.17
CA ASP A 116 -3.26 24.20 -4.08
C ASP A 116 -2.89 24.66 -2.66
N GLU A 117 -1.93 23.97 -2.07
CA GLU A 117 -1.47 24.25 -0.70
C GLU A 117 -0.93 25.67 -0.54
N GLN A 118 -0.24 26.22 -1.54
CA GLN A 118 0.34 27.57 -1.45
C GLN A 118 -0.76 28.62 -1.43
N GLU A 119 -1.73 28.52 -2.34
CA GLU A 119 -2.88 29.43 -2.39
C GLU A 119 -3.77 29.34 -1.15
N ILE A 120 -3.85 28.16 -0.51
CA ILE A 120 -4.59 27.98 0.74
C ILE A 120 -3.86 28.67 1.90
N LEU A 121 -2.54 28.54 1.99
CA LEU A 121 -1.73 29.17 3.03
C LEU A 121 -1.84 30.70 2.98
N GLU A 122 -1.73 31.30 1.80
CA GLU A 122 -1.89 32.75 1.60
C GLU A 122 -3.27 33.29 1.99
N LYS A 123 -4.32 32.45 1.97
CA LYS A 123 -5.69 32.84 2.37
C LYS A 123 -5.95 32.64 3.86
N ILE A 124 -5.06 31.94 4.57
CA ILE A 124 -5.16 31.69 6.00
C ILE A 124 -4.34 32.70 6.80
N GLU A 125 -3.20 33.13 6.26
CA GLU A 125 -2.40 34.26 6.75
C GLU A 125 -3.13 35.61 6.58
#